data_AF-A0A1J4K3F5-F1
#
_entry.id   AF-A0A1J4K3F5-F1
#
_cell.length_a   1.000
_cell.length_b   1.000
_cell.length_c   1.000
_cell.angle_alpha   90.00
_cell.angle_beta   90.00
_cell.angle_gamma   90.00
#
_symmetry.space_group_name_H-M   'P 1'
#
loop_
_entity.id
_entity.type
_entity.pdbx_description
1 polymer ?
#
loop_
_entity_poly.entity_id
_entity_poly.type
_entity_poly.pdbx_seq_one_letter_code
_entity_poly.pdbx_strand_id
1 'polypeptide(L)'
;MKSDNFDLPHSNIDQLTSYITENDNYSDALYLIWRHAEEISNPHIFVEAMDKIINTQSESSDKIVNNEGALDFIFDHYFPMIEATSVEDPKVLATRINLMQFLVDILIRYPSAFGPYLIYVRMTWVMLLKIMRSVTNCPSLIIEAFRSATFLFTKMMDFWEPKTQAQRLLDFILNNRRVYYLHNLTIKFAMTIQPSEFGFVTLCKAIIGEGIVHAGDLGLIYKILNLPCIKNPTDIYKYLFVVATTHKTMSNAASYVILQTFPKFEQKTELLTWTTLFVKRSFQFIAFADLKNHKYTRKAFLIRRLFENMLKLNINWLTEAINTSASTLLSMNMLVDFLGNKFIIDCKDIDEKFKEEIETTPIEKLDLKNMLTNVKDTLPLIEDLTEPTKEIETRPATQSRKPTVAEMRARLRTKSRGRKTSPNQSDTTTDIEMLLKMPGQPSKEINTPPPEITEIY
;
A
#
# COMPACT_ATOMS: atom_id res chain seq x y z
N MET A 1 -55.89 20.60 -22.90
CA MET A 1 -54.96 20.33 -21.78
C MET A 1 -54.71 21.64 -21.09
N LYS A 2 -55.29 21.84 -19.90
CA LYS A 2 -55.04 23.03 -19.09
C LYS A 2 -53.62 22.92 -18.55
N SER A 3 -52.81 23.93 -18.82
CA SER A 3 -51.56 24.14 -18.09
C SER A 3 -51.96 24.54 -16.66
N ASP A 4 -52.03 23.58 -15.77
CA ASP A 4 -52.01 23.91 -14.35
C ASP A 4 -50.60 24.42 -14.06
N ASN A 5 -50.50 25.75 -13.92
CA ASN A 5 -49.35 26.41 -13.30
C ASN A 5 -49.23 25.86 -11.88
N PHE A 6 -48.42 24.84 -11.71
CA PHE A 6 -48.02 24.33 -10.41
C PHE A 6 -46.79 25.12 -9.96
N ASP A 7 -47.03 26.27 -9.32
CA ASP A 7 -46.10 26.77 -8.31
C ASP A 7 -46.11 25.74 -7.16
N LEU A 8 -45.29 24.71 -7.25
CA LEU A 8 -45.05 23.79 -6.14
C LEU A 8 -43.90 24.34 -5.29
N PRO A 9 -44.17 24.89 -4.09
CA PRO A 9 -43.12 25.22 -3.16
C PRO A 9 -42.73 23.95 -2.41
N HIS A 10 -42.30 22.89 -3.11
CA HIS A 10 -41.72 21.71 -2.47
C HIS A 10 -40.32 22.06 -1.96
N SER A 11 -40.29 22.87 -0.92
CA SER A 11 -39.08 23.39 -0.29
C SER A 11 -38.42 22.39 0.67
N ASN A 12 -39.06 21.23 0.91
CA ASN A 12 -38.55 20.19 1.80
C ASN A 12 -38.83 18.76 1.25
N ILE A 13 -37.91 17.85 1.53
CA ILE A 13 -37.84 16.44 1.11
C ILE A 13 -39.10 15.66 1.48
N ASP A 14 -39.63 15.88 2.69
CA ASP A 14 -40.79 15.13 3.19
C ASP A 14 -42.06 15.40 2.37
N GLN A 15 -42.28 16.64 1.97
CA GLN A 15 -43.44 17.03 1.16
C GLN A 15 -43.37 16.42 -0.23
N LEU A 16 -42.18 16.45 -0.84
CA LEU A 16 -41.96 15.84 -2.15
C LEU A 16 -42.10 14.31 -2.07
N THR A 17 -41.60 13.68 -1.01
CA THR A 17 -41.73 12.24 -0.76
C THR A 17 -43.20 11.82 -0.64
N SER A 18 -43.98 12.50 0.21
CA SER A 18 -45.41 12.22 0.36
C SER A 18 -46.15 12.41 -0.96
N TYR A 19 -45.88 13.50 -1.67
CA TYR A 19 -46.51 13.79 -2.95
C TYR A 19 -46.28 12.69 -4.01
N ILE A 20 -45.03 12.22 -4.15
CA ILE A 20 -44.70 11.13 -5.08
C ILE A 20 -45.38 9.82 -4.64
N THR A 21 -45.39 9.54 -3.34
CA THR A 21 -45.96 8.29 -2.79
C THR A 21 -47.48 8.24 -2.92
N GLU A 22 -48.17 9.39 -2.78
CA GLU A 22 -49.64 9.50 -2.81
C GLU A 22 -50.23 9.48 -4.22
N ASN A 23 -49.42 9.65 -5.28
CA ASN A 23 -49.92 9.72 -6.65
C ASN A 23 -49.35 8.60 -7.53
N ASP A 24 -50.19 7.67 -7.98
CA ASP A 24 -49.79 6.52 -8.81
C ASP A 24 -49.11 6.90 -10.13
N ASN A 25 -49.51 8.01 -10.77
CA ASN A 25 -48.86 8.52 -11.99
C ASN A 25 -47.39 8.93 -11.77
N TYR A 26 -47.01 9.21 -10.52
CA TYR A 26 -45.67 9.58 -10.10
C TYR A 26 -44.86 8.38 -9.61
N SER A 27 -45.39 7.16 -9.72
CA SER A 27 -44.60 5.93 -9.52
C SER A 27 -43.91 5.46 -10.80
N ASP A 28 -44.10 6.16 -11.92
CA ASP A 28 -43.34 5.96 -13.16
C ASP A 28 -42.02 6.76 -13.10
N ALA A 29 -40.89 6.06 -13.13
CA ALA A 29 -39.55 6.66 -13.10
C ALA A 29 -39.31 7.65 -14.25
N LEU A 30 -39.87 7.40 -15.44
CA LEU A 30 -39.74 8.31 -16.58
C LEU A 30 -40.44 9.63 -16.28
N TYR A 31 -41.65 9.56 -15.74
CA TYR A 31 -42.43 10.74 -15.39
C TYR A 31 -41.80 11.53 -14.23
N LEU A 32 -41.28 10.83 -13.22
CA LEU A 32 -40.54 11.45 -12.12
C LEU A 32 -39.29 12.19 -12.60
N ILE A 33 -38.50 11.57 -13.48
CA ILE A 33 -37.27 12.20 -13.97
C ILE A 33 -37.59 13.39 -14.85
N TRP A 34 -38.45 13.26 -15.86
CA TRP A 34 -38.65 14.33 -16.84
C TRP A 34 -39.47 15.50 -16.31
N ARG A 35 -40.51 15.26 -15.50
CA ARG A 35 -41.34 16.36 -14.98
C ARG A 35 -40.63 17.12 -13.87
N HIS A 36 -39.95 16.42 -12.97
CA HIS A 36 -39.28 17.07 -11.85
C HIS A 36 -37.84 17.53 -12.15
N ALA A 37 -37.13 16.96 -13.12
CA ALA A 37 -35.83 17.52 -13.53
C ALA A 37 -35.97 18.91 -14.19
N GLU A 38 -37.10 19.19 -14.86
CA GLU A 38 -37.39 20.51 -15.46
C GLU A 38 -37.97 21.52 -14.45
N GLU A 39 -38.75 21.06 -13.46
CA GLU A 39 -39.44 21.93 -12.49
C GLU A 39 -38.62 22.20 -11.21
N ILE A 40 -37.62 21.38 -10.88
CA ILE A 40 -36.91 21.48 -9.61
C ILE A 40 -35.72 22.45 -9.73
N SER A 41 -35.95 23.65 -9.21
CA SER A 41 -34.93 24.66 -8.95
C SER A 41 -33.83 24.22 -7.94
N ASN A 42 -33.94 23.02 -7.33
CA ASN A 42 -32.95 22.44 -6.42
C ASN A 42 -32.81 20.90 -6.57
N PRO A 43 -32.00 20.40 -7.53
CA PRO A 43 -31.84 18.96 -7.82
C PRO A 43 -31.47 18.09 -6.61
N HIS A 44 -30.87 18.69 -5.57
CA HIS A 44 -30.56 18.04 -4.31
C HIS A 44 -31.78 17.44 -3.60
N ILE A 45 -32.89 18.21 -3.51
CA ILE A 45 -34.10 17.80 -2.79
C ILE A 45 -34.77 16.62 -3.48
N PHE A 46 -34.72 16.60 -4.81
CA PHE A 46 -35.25 15.49 -5.61
C PHE A 46 -34.50 14.19 -5.36
N VAL A 47 -33.16 14.25 -5.40
CA VAL A 47 -32.30 13.08 -5.21
C VAL A 47 -32.49 12.49 -3.82
N GLU A 48 -32.60 13.35 -2.79
CA GLU A 48 -32.86 12.89 -1.42
C GLU A 48 -34.28 12.31 -1.26
N ALA A 49 -35.28 12.86 -1.93
CA ALA A 49 -36.63 12.30 -1.92
C ALA A 49 -36.67 10.93 -2.63
N MET A 50 -35.99 10.79 -3.77
CA MET A 50 -35.87 9.52 -4.49
C MET A 50 -35.12 8.47 -3.68
N ASP A 51 -34.00 8.86 -3.06
CA ASP A 51 -33.25 7.99 -2.15
C ASP A 51 -34.14 7.54 -0.98
N LYS A 52 -34.90 8.47 -0.37
CA LYS A 52 -35.84 8.15 0.69
C LYS A 52 -36.92 7.16 0.23
N ILE A 53 -37.58 7.39 -0.90
CA ILE A 53 -38.63 6.51 -1.43
C ILE A 53 -38.08 5.10 -1.65
N ILE A 54 -36.95 4.99 -2.36
CA ILE A 54 -36.33 3.70 -2.71
C ILE A 54 -35.80 2.98 -1.46
N ASN A 55 -35.33 3.73 -0.46
CA ASN A 55 -34.82 3.15 0.79
C ASN A 55 -35.92 2.75 1.78
N THR A 56 -37.14 3.29 1.64
CA THR A 56 -38.26 2.99 2.52
C THR A 56 -38.98 1.67 2.16
N GLN A 57 -38.64 1.05 1.00
CA GLN A 57 -39.27 -0.19 0.51
C GLN A 57 -40.81 -0.11 0.49
N SER A 58 -41.34 1.05 0.08
CA SER A 58 -42.78 1.27 -0.06
C SER A 58 -43.31 0.64 -1.35
N GLU A 59 -44.64 0.55 -1.48
CA GLU A 59 -45.29 0.12 -2.73
C GLU A 59 -44.84 0.95 -3.94
N SER A 60 -44.61 2.26 -3.75
CA SER A 60 -44.05 3.14 -4.79
C SER A 60 -42.62 2.78 -5.16
N SER A 61 -41.79 2.35 -4.19
CA SER A 61 -40.45 1.82 -4.47
C SER A 61 -40.53 0.57 -5.35
N ASP A 62 -41.43 -0.36 -5.02
CA ASP A 62 -41.60 -1.59 -5.81
C ASP A 62 -42.09 -1.30 -7.22
N LYS A 63 -42.99 -0.31 -7.39
CA LYS A 63 -43.44 0.14 -8.71
C LYS A 63 -42.28 0.72 -9.53
N ILE A 64 -41.42 1.54 -8.92
CA ILE A 64 -40.26 2.15 -9.60
C ILE A 64 -39.22 1.08 -9.96
N VAL A 65 -38.84 0.22 -9.02
CA VAL A 65 -37.76 -0.77 -9.18
C VAL A 65 -38.15 -1.89 -10.13
N ASN A 66 -39.40 -2.36 -10.09
CA ASN A 66 -39.85 -3.48 -10.91
C ASN A 66 -40.35 -3.04 -12.30
N ASN A 67 -40.42 -1.74 -12.58
CA ASN A 67 -40.71 -1.25 -13.91
C ASN A 67 -39.48 -1.46 -14.82
N GLU A 68 -39.70 -2.13 -15.96
CA GLU A 68 -38.64 -2.55 -16.86
C GLU A 68 -37.85 -1.33 -17.39
N GLY A 69 -36.53 -1.32 -17.18
CA GLY A 69 -35.65 -0.24 -17.64
C GLY A 69 -35.71 1.06 -16.83
N ALA A 70 -36.54 1.13 -15.78
CA ALA A 70 -36.66 2.33 -14.96
C ALA A 70 -35.35 2.70 -14.25
N LEU A 71 -34.65 1.71 -13.68
CA LEU A 71 -33.37 1.94 -13.02
C LEU A 71 -32.24 2.24 -14.01
N ASP A 72 -32.23 1.58 -15.18
CA ASP A 72 -31.32 1.90 -16.29
C ASP A 72 -31.48 3.37 -16.69
N PHE A 73 -32.74 3.84 -16.80
CA PHE A 73 -33.05 5.22 -17.17
C PHE A 73 -32.61 6.24 -16.09
N ILE A 74 -32.89 5.95 -14.81
CA ILE A 74 -32.37 6.73 -13.67
C ILE A 74 -30.85 6.84 -13.75
N PHE A 75 -30.19 5.71 -13.98
CA PHE A 75 -28.74 5.66 -14.04
C PHE A 75 -28.19 6.50 -15.20
N ASP A 76 -28.69 6.28 -16.41
CA ASP A 76 -28.24 6.98 -17.62
C ASP A 76 -28.45 8.49 -17.54
N HIS A 77 -29.53 8.94 -16.90
CA HIS A 77 -29.84 10.35 -16.74
C HIS A 77 -28.91 11.05 -15.72
N TYR A 78 -28.72 10.45 -14.54
CA TYR A 78 -27.99 11.10 -13.45
C TYR A 78 -26.47 10.84 -13.44
N PHE A 79 -26.01 9.74 -14.04
CA PHE A 79 -24.59 9.40 -14.06
C PHE A 79 -23.70 10.52 -14.65
N PRO A 80 -24.06 11.18 -15.78
CA PRO A 80 -23.27 12.29 -16.33
C PRO A 80 -23.15 13.49 -15.37
N MET A 81 -24.13 13.70 -14.47
CA MET A 81 -24.14 14.84 -13.55
C MET A 81 -23.07 14.71 -12.45
N ILE A 82 -22.65 13.48 -12.14
CA ILE A 82 -21.56 13.20 -11.20
C ILE A 82 -20.20 13.55 -11.82
N GLU A 83 -20.01 13.30 -13.12
CA GLU A 83 -18.72 13.46 -13.81
C GLU A 83 -18.34 14.91 -14.14
N ALA A 84 -19.26 15.86 -14.03
CA ALA A 84 -18.99 17.26 -14.40
C ALA A 84 -17.87 17.88 -13.55
N THR A 85 -17.04 18.75 -14.14
CA THR A 85 -15.73 19.14 -13.59
C THR A 85 -15.73 20.36 -12.68
N SER A 86 -16.77 21.19 -12.68
CA SER A 86 -16.87 22.35 -11.77
C SER A 86 -17.40 21.92 -10.40
N VAL A 87 -16.75 22.37 -9.33
CA VAL A 87 -17.09 22.00 -7.93
C VAL A 87 -17.11 23.23 -7.00
N GLU A 88 -17.38 24.41 -7.56
CA GLU A 88 -17.30 25.68 -6.81
C GLU A 88 -18.55 25.98 -5.97
N ASP A 89 -19.72 25.44 -6.35
CA ASP A 89 -20.97 25.62 -5.62
C ASP A 89 -21.18 24.49 -4.58
N PRO A 90 -21.30 24.81 -3.28
CA PRO A 90 -21.59 23.84 -2.22
C PRO A 90 -22.87 23.00 -2.46
N LYS A 91 -23.92 23.58 -3.06
CA LYS A 91 -25.16 22.85 -3.35
C LYS A 91 -24.98 21.82 -4.45
N VAL A 92 -24.22 22.17 -5.49
CA VAL A 92 -23.85 21.26 -6.58
C VAL A 92 -22.99 20.12 -6.04
N LEU A 93 -22.04 20.43 -5.14
CA LEU A 93 -21.22 19.43 -4.48
C LEU A 93 -22.05 18.45 -3.64
N ALA A 94 -22.97 18.95 -2.79
CA ALA A 94 -23.86 18.12 -1.99
C ALA A 94 -24.73 17.22 -2.88
N THR A 95 -25.30 17.79 -3.95
CA THR A 95 -26.09 17.03 -4.95
C THR A 95 -25.27 15.89 -5.55
N ARG A 96 -24.02 16.13 -5.95
CA ARG A 96 -23.17 15.08 -6.54
C ARG A 96 -22.81 13.97 -5.55
N ILE A 97 -22.53 14.34 -4.31
CA ILE A 97 -22.25 13.39 -3.24
C ILE A 97 -23.46 12.47 -3.04
N ASN A 98 -24.66 13.05 -2.93
CA ASN A 98 -25.89 12.28 -2.75
C ASN A 98 -26.21 11.43 -3.98
N LEU A 99 -26.05 11.96 -5.19
CA LEU A 99 -26.24 11.20 -6.43
C LEU A 99 -25.30 10.00 -6.52
N MET A 100 -24.03 10.19 -6.15
CA MET A 100 -23.06 9.11 -6.15
C MET A 100 -23.43 8.02 -5.15
N GLN A 101 -23.81 8.39 -3.93
CA GLN A 101 -24.29 7.43 -2.92
C GLN A 101 -25.53 6.69 -3.40
N PHE A 102 -26.53 7.42 -3.88
CA PHE A 102 -27.78 6.88 -4.40
C PHE A 102 -27.54 5.89 -5.54
N LEU A 103 -26.75 6.24 -6.55
CA LEU A 103 -26.47 5.36 -7.69
C LEU A 103 -25.69 4.10 -7.28
N VAL A 104 -24.77 4.20 -6.31
CA VAL A 104 -24.07 3.01 -5.77
C VAL A 104 -25.04 2.12 -5.00
N ASP A 105 -25.93 2.71 -4.20
CA ASP A 105 -26.90 1.98 -3.38
C ASP A 105 -27.91 1.20 -4.22
N ILE A 106 -28.48 1.82 -5.27
CA ILE A 106 -29.45 1.13 -6.15
C ILE A 106 -28.79 -0.04 -6.90
N LEU A 107 -27.52 0.11 -7.34
CA LEU A 107 -26.78 -0.97 -7.98
C LEU A 107 -26.55 -2.16 -7.05
N ILE A 108 -26.34 -1.90 -5.76
CA ILE A 108 -26.09 -2.97 -4.79
C ILE A 108 -27.39 -3.65 -4.38
N ARG A 109 -28.48 -2.89 -4.21
CA ARG A 109 -29.76 -3.41 -3.72
C ARG A 109 -30.57 -4.13 -4.77
N TYR A 110 -30.53 -3.67 -6.03
CA TYR A 110 -31.42 -4.15 -7.08
C TYR A 110 -30.66 -4.67 -8.31
N PRO A 111 -29.74 -5.63 -8.18
CA PRO A 111 -28.91 -6.11 -9.29
C PRO A 111 -29.73 -6.70 -10.45
N SER A 112 -30.88 -7.31 -10.16
CA SER A 112 -31.78 -7.92 -11.14
C SER A 112 -32.66 -6.93 -11.90
N ALA A 113 -32.77 -5.68 -11.43
CA ALA A 113 -33.61 -4.66 -12.06
C ALA A 113 -32.88 -3.86 -13.15
N PHE A 114 -31.56 -4.09 -13.31
CA PHE A 114 -30.77 -3.52 -14.40
C PHE A 114 -30.64 -4.52 -15.54
N GLY A 115 -30.81 -4.08 -16.78
CA GLY A 115 -30.58 -4.92 -17.96
C GLY A 115 -29.11 -5.37 -18.05
N PRO A 116 -28.16 -4.44 -18.27
CA PRO A 116 -26.73 -4.74 -18.32
C PRO A 116 -26.02 -4.45 -16.98
N TYR A 117 -26.45 -5.08 -15.89
CA TYR A 117 -25.95 -4.82 -14.52
C TYR A 117 -24.41 -4.67 -14.39
N LEU A 118 -23.65 -5.64 -14.90
CA LEU A 118 -22.18 -5.64 -14.80
C LEU A 118 -21.52 -4.48 -15.57
N ILE A 119 -22.17 -3.94 -16.60
CA ILE A 119 -21.70 -2.77 -17.34
C ILE A 119 -21.80 -1.55 -16.42
N TYR A 120 -22.93 -1.35 -15.76
CA TYR A 120 -23.12 -0.25 -14.82
C TYR A 120 -22.15 -0.33 -13.64
N VAL A 121 -21.96 -1.50 -13.04
CA VAL A 121 -20.95 -1.70 -11.99
C VAL A 121 -19.55 -1.30 -12.47
N ARG A 122 -19.18 -1.67 -13.70
CA ARG A 122 -17.89 -1.28 -14.29
C ARG A 122 -17.80 0.23 -14.52
N MET A 123 -18.86 0.86 -15.05
CA MET A 123 -18.91 2.30 -15.28
C MET A 123 -18.76 3.07 -13.96
N THR A 124 -19.53 2.69 -12.94
CA THR A 124 -19.45 3.26 -11.59
C THR A 124 -18.05 3.14 -11.01
N TRP A 125 -17.45 1.95 -11.10
CA TRP A 125 -16.08 1.75 -10.63
C TRP A 125 -15.08 2.69 -11.28
N VAL A 126 -15.13 2.82 -12.62
CA VAL A 126 -14.23 3.71 -13.38
C VAL A 126 -14.47 5.17 -13.01
N MET A 127 -15.72 5.60 -12.88
CA MET A 127 -16.08 6.96 -12.48
C MET A 127 -15.56 7.31 -11.09
N LEU A 128 -15.70 6.41 -10.10
CA LEU A 128 -15.18 6.61 -8.75
C LEU A 128 -13.66 6.75 -8.74
N LEU A 129 -12.94 5.89 -9.48
CA LEU A 129 -11.48 6.01 -9.64
C LEU A 129 -11.09 7.32 -10.34
N LYS A 130 -11.83 7.74 -11.36
CA LYS A 130 -11.62 9.00 -12.08
C LYS A 130 -11.75 10.17 -11.11
N ILE A 131 -12.82 10.25 -10.32
CA ILE A 131 -13.03 11.32 -9.33
C ILE A 131 -11.88 11.41 -8.34
N MET A 132 -11.48 10.28 -7.74
CA MET A 132 -10.36 10.25 -6.77
C MET A 132 -9.03 10.74 -7.37
N ARG A 133 -8.83 10.56 -8.69
CA ARG A 133 -7.60 10.92 -9.37
C ARG A 133 -7.61 12.33 -9.97
N SER A 134 -8.74 12.76 -10.54
CA SER A 134 -8.84 14.00 -11.31
C SER A 134 -9.24 15.20 -10.48
N VAL A 135 -10.02 14.98 -9.41
CA VAL A 135 -10.42 16.05 -8.49
C VAL A 135 -9.31 16.19 -7.45
N THR A 136 -8.67 17.36 -7.37
CA THR A 136 -7.60 17.61 -6.38
C THR A 136 -8.03 18.60 -5.30
N ASN A 137 -9.01 19.45 -5.58
CA ASN A 137 -9.34 20.62 -4.75
C ASN A 137 -10.66 20.44 -3.97
N CYS A 138 -11.23 19.22 -3.93
CA CYS A 138 -12.46 18.95 -3.19
C CYS A 138 -12.33 17.65 -2.37
N PRO A 139 -11.76 17.71 -1.15
CA PRO A 139 -11.56 16.53 -0.31
C PRO A 139 -12.85 15.76 -0.02
N SER A 140 -13.99 16.44 0.20
CA SER A 140 -15.26 15.80 0.51
C SER A 140 -15.74 14.86 -0.60
N LEU A 141 -15.68 15.31 -1.86
CA LEU A 141 -16.06 14.48 -3.01
C LEU A 141 -15.13 13.27 -3.17
N ILE A 142 -13.84 13.47 -2.94
CA ILE A 142 -12.82 12.42 -3.09
C ILE A 142 -12.94 11.36 -1.99
N ILE A 143 -13.19 11.80 -0.75
CA ILE A 143 -13.44 10.91 0.38
C ILE A 143 -14.72 10.10 0.14
N GLU A 144 -15.78 10.72 -0.39
CA GLU A 144 -17.00 10.00 -0.67
C GLU A 144 -16.85 9.02 -1.83
N ALA A 145 -16.10 9.39 -2.88
CA ALA A 145 -15.78 8.47 -3.97
C ALA A 145 -14.97 7.27 -3.47
N PHE A 146 -14.05 7.49 -2.52
CA PHE A 146 -13.33 6.41 -1.86
C PHE A 146 -14.27 5.49 -1.07
N ARG A 147 -15.17 6.04 -0.24
CA ARG A 147 -16.15 5.28 0.53
C ARG A 147 -17.06 4.45 -0.37
N SER A 148 -17.64 5.09 -1.38
CA SER A 148 -18.48 4.45 -2.40
C SER A 148 -17.74 3.33 -3.13
N ALA A 149 -16.46 3.53 -3.48
CA ALA A 149 -15.63 2.50 -4.11
C ALA A 149 -15.38 1.31 -3.18
N THR A 150 -15.05 1.55 -1.91
CA THR A 150 -14.85 0.47 -0.93
C THR A 150 -16.13 -0.31 -0.67
N PHE A 151 -17.27 0.37 -0.61
CA PHE A 151 -18.57 -0.25 -0.42
C PHE A 151 -18.96 -1.11 -1.64
N LEU A 152 -18.86 -0.54 -2.84
CA LEU A 152 -19.10 -1.26 -4.09
C LEU A 152 -18.19 -2.48 -4.22
N PHE A 153 -16.88 -2.33 -3.97
CA PHE A 153 -15.94 -3.45 -4.03
C PHE A 153 -16.35 -4.59 -3.08
N THR A 154 -16.66 -4.24 -1.83
CA THR A 154 -17.03 -5.23 -0.79
C THR A 154 -18.28 -6.00 -1.19
N LYS A 155 -19.29 -5.32 -1.75
CA LYS A 155 -20.55 -5.94 -2.17
C LYS A 155 -20.44 -6.75 -3.45
N MET A 156 -19.53 -6.36 -4.35
CA MET A 156 -19.30 -7.05 -5.61
C MET A 156 -18.29 -8.19 -5.52
N MET A 157 -17.58 -8.32 -4.39
CA MET A 157 -16.47 -9.27 -4.25
C MET A 157 -16.92 -10.72 -4.54
N ASP A 158 -18.06 -11.13 -4.01
CA ASP A 158 -18.59 -12.49 -4.17
C ASP A 158 -19.00 -12.82 -5.62
N PHE A 159 -19.21 -11.80 -6.45
CA PHE A 159 -19.58 -11.94 -7.86
C PHE A 159 -18.37 -11.96 -8.80
N TRP A 160 -17.19 -11.57 -8.32
CA TRP A 160 -15.98 -11.48 -9.14
C TRP A 160 -15.06 -12.66 -8.90
N GLU A 161 -14.43 -13.15 -9.98
CA GLU A 161 -13.35 -14.12 -9.86
C GLU A 161 -12.17 -13.54 -9.05
N PRO A 162 -11.43 -14.37 -8.28
CA PRO A 162 -10.30 -13.91 -7.46
C PRO A 162 -9.28 -13.07 -8.22
N LYS A 163 -9.00 -13.39 -9.49
CA LYS A 163 -8.13 -12.60 -10.38
C LYS A 163 -8.66 -11.20 -10.62
N THR A 164 -9.95 -11.07 -10.89
CA THR A 164 -10.61 -9.79 -11.13
C THR A 164 -10.64 -8.95 -9.86
N GLN A 165 -10.90 -9.56 -8.70
CA GLN A 165 -10.81 -8.88 -7.40
C GLN A 165 -9.39 -8.32 -7.20
N ALA A 166 -8.36 -9.14 -7.43
CA ALA A 166 -6.97 -8.75 -7.25
C ALA A 166 -6.57 -7.60 -8.19
N GLN A 167 -6.94 -7.68 -9.47
CA GLN A 167 -6.64 -6.63 -10.45
C GLN A 167 -7.34 -5.31 -10.10
N ARG A 168 -8.63 -5.34 -9.76
CA ARG A 168 -9.37 -4.12 -9.39
C ARG A 168 -8.79 -3.47 -8.14
N LEU A 169 -8.41 -4.26 -7.15
CA LEU A 169 -7.80 -3.75 -5.92
C LEU A 169 -6.40 -3.15 -6.19
N LEU A 170 -5.63 -3.76 -7.10
CA LEU A 170 -4.37 -3.19 -7.55
C LEU A 170 -4.59 -1.86 -8.28
N ASP A 171 -5.55 -1.79 -9.20
CA ASP A 171 -5.93 -0.55 -9.89
C ASP A 171 -6.35 0.53 -8.89
N PHE A 172 -7.10 0.15 -7.84
CA PHE A 172 -7.52 1.08 -6.79
C PHE A 172 -6.33 1.68 -6.02
N ILE A 173 -5.33 0.85 -5.68
CA ILE A 173 -4.11 1.32 -5.01
C ILE A 173 -3.25 2.18 -5.95
N LEU A 174 -3.04 1.75 -7.19
CA LEU A 174 -2.22 2.46 -8.17
C LEU A 174 -2.85 3.80 -8.60
N ASN A 175 -4.18 3.89 -8.58
CA ASN A 175 -4.90 5.13 -8.87
C ASN A 175 -4.65 6.20 -7.79
N ASN A 176 -4.42 5.79 -6.55
CA ASN A 176 -4.15 6.66 -5.41
C ASN A 176 -2.64 6.74 -5.16
N ARG A 177 -1.92 7.63 -5.84
CA ARG A 177 -0.46 7.78 -5.73
C ARG A 177 -0.01 8.08 -4.30
N ARG A 178 1.23 7.71 -3.96
CA ARG A 178 1.81 7.75 -2.61
C ARG A 178 1.78 9.09 -1.85
N VAL A 179 1.76 10.22 -2.56
CA VAL A 179 1.66 11.56 -1.95
C VAL A 179 0.21 11.88 -1.53
N TYR A 180 -0.74 11.04 -1.94
CA TYR A 180 -2.17 11.21 -1.69
C TYR A 180 -2.57 10.50 -0.40
N TYR A 181 -3.35 11.17 0.45
CA TYR A 181 -3.77 10.65 1.75
C TYR A 181 -4.58 9.34 1.64
N LEU A 182 -5.23 9.08 0.50
CA LEU A 182 -5.93 7.82 0.27
C LEU A 182 -5.01 6.62 -0.03
N HIS A 183 -3.74 6.82 -0.42
CA HIS A 183 -2.86 5.69 -0.76
C HIS A 183 -2.76 4.70 0.40
N ASN A 184 -2.47 5.19 1.61
CA ASN A 184 -2.40 4.36 2.80
C ASN A 184 -3.75 3.73 3.16
N LEU A 185 -4.87 4.41 2.87
CA LEU A 185 -6.22 3.90 3.13
C LEU A 185 -6.59 2.77 2.16
N THR A 186 -6.26 2.89 0.87
CA THR A 186 -6.47 1.82 -0.11
C THR A 186 -5.69 0.56 0.23
N ILE A 187 -4.44 0.69 0.68
CA ILE A 187 -3.64 -0.45 1.11
C ILE A 187 -4.24 -1.08 2.37
N LYS A 188 -4.63 -0.28 3.37
CA LYS A 188 -5.32 -0.80 4.58
C LYS A 188 -6.61 -1.53 4.23
N PHE A 189 -7.40 -1.01 3.28
CA PHE A 189 -8.60 -1.68 2.80
C PHE A 189 -8.25 -3.03 2.16
N ALA A 190 -7.24 -3.08 1.28
CA ALA A 190 -6.76 -4.32 0.69
C ALA A 190 -6.36 -5.36 1.75
N MET A 191 -5.65 -4.92 2.79
CA MET A 191 -5.23 -5.74 3.93
C MET A 191 -6.39 -6.23 4.82
N THR A 192 -7.53 -5.52 4.79
CA THR A 192 -8.72 -5.91 5.55
C THR A 192 -9.48 -7.01 4.80
N ILE A 193 -9.62 -6.85 3.49
CA ILE A 193 -10.38 -7.77 2.64
C ILE A 193 -9.59 -9.05 2.28
N GLN A 194 -8.27 -8.93 2.12
CA GLN A 194 -7.35 -10.05 1.82
C GLN A 194 -7.81 -11.01 0.71
N PRO A 195 -8.04 -10.54 -0.53
CA PRO A 195 -8.39 -11.45 -1.62
C PRO A 195 -7.30 -12.52 -1.82
N SER A 196 -7.72 -13.76 -2.08
CA SER A 196 -6.83 -14.93 -2.11
C SER A 196 -5.70 -14.83 -3.14
N GLU A 197 -5.98 -14.23 -4.30
CA GLU A 197 -5.01 -14.01 -5.38
C GLU A 197 -4.28 -12.66 -5.31
N PHE A 198 -4.55 -11.83 -4.28
CA PHE A 198 -3.91 -10.53 -4.20
C PHE A 198 -2.42 -10.64 -3.83
N GLY A 199 -1.57 -10.16 -4.74
CA GLY A 199 -0.12 -10.21 -4.61
C GLY A 199 0.45 -9.18 -3.62
N PHE A 200 0.24 -9.36 -2.32
CA PHE A 200 0.79 -8.45 -1.29
C PHE A 200 2.32 -8.33 -1.33
N VAL A 201 3.03 -9.41 -1.67
CA VAL A 201 4.49 -9.35 -1.87
C VAL A 201 4.84 -8.47 -3.06
N THR A 202 4.08 -8.56 -4.16
CA THR A 202 4.22 -7.70 -5.34
C THR A 202 3.93 -6.24 -4.99
N LEU A 203 2.93 -5.97 -4.16
CA LEU A 203 2.65 -4.63 -3.65
C LEU A 203 3.83 -4.08 -2.83
N CYS A 204 4.39 -4.85 -1.90
CA CYS A 204 5.60 -4.43 -1.18
C CYS A 204 6.77 -4.15 -2.13
N LYS A 205 6.98 -4.99 -3.16
CA LYS A 205 8.00 -4.76 -4.19
C LYS A 205 7.77 -3.46 -4.95
N ALA A 206 6.51 -3.11 -5.25
CA ALA A 206 6.18 -1.83 -5.90
C ALA A 206 6.50 -0.64 -4.99
N ILE A 207 6.09 -0.68 -3.72
CA ILE A 207 6.41 0.36 -2.71
C ILE A 207 7.93 0.54 -2.57
N ILE A 208 8.66 -0.58 -2.55
CA ILE A 208 10.12 -0.61 -2.50
C ILE A 208 10.75 -0.05 -3.77
N GLY A 209 10.24 -0.43 -4.95
CA GLY A 209 10.75 0.00 -6.26
C GLY A 209 10.59 1.49 -6.51
N GLU A 210 9.54 2.11 -5.95
CA GLU A 210 9.37 3.56 -5.93
C GLU A 210 10.31 4.27 -4.93
N GLY A 211 10.99 3.51 -4.06
CA GLY A 211 11.91 3.99 -3.02
C GLY A 211 11.19 4.34 -1.72
N ILE A 212 11.73 3.96 -0.56
CA ILE A 212 11.15 4.33 0.75
C ILE A 212 11.47 5.79 1.08
N VAL A 213 10.43 6.64 1.11
CA VAL A 213 10.56 8.07 1.38
C VAL A 213 10.13 8.40 2.82
N HIS A 214 9.16 7.66 3.37
CA HIS A 214 8.59 7.92 4.68
C HIS A 214 8.57 6.67 5.57
N ALA A 215 8.66 6.86 6.89
CA ALA A 215 8.55 5.76 7.86
C ALA A 215 7.19 5.05 7.77
N GLY A 216 6.14 5.75 7.30
CA GLY A 216 4.84 5.15 7.02
C GLY A 216 4.88 3.99 6.03
N ASP A 217 5.79 4.02 5.06
CA ASP A 217 5.95 2.93 4.08
C ASP A 217 6.48 1.65 4.76
N LEU A 218 7.44 1.80 5.67
CA LEU A 218 7.92 0.69 6.51
C LEU A 218 6.83 0.20 7.45
N GLY A 219 6.00 1.09 7.98
CA GLY A 219 4.81 0.73 8.75
C GLY A 219 3.79 -0.09 7.96
N LEU A 220 3.59 0.21 6.66
CA LEU A 220 2.76 -0.61 5.78
C LEU A 220 3.39 -1.97 5.50
N ILE A 221 4.68 -2.00 5.15
CA ILE A 221 5.41 -3.27 4.91
C ILE A 221 5.35 -4.16 6.16
N TYR A 222 5.54 -3.59 7.35
CA TYR A 222 5.40 -4.30 8.62
C TYR A 222 4.02 -4.96 8.77
N LYS A 223 2.94 -4.19 8.56
CA LYS A 223 1.58 -4.74 8.68
C LYS A 223 1.34 -5.82 7.62
N ILE A 224 1.85 -5.65 6.39
CA ILE A 224 1.69 -6.62 5.31
C ILE A 224 2.39 -7.93 5.67
N LEU A 225 3.65 -7.88 6.13
CA LEU A 225 4.40 -9.08 6.53
C LEU A 225 3.71 -9.88 7.65
N ASN A 226 2.93 -9.21 8.51
CA ASN A 226 2.15 -9.85 9.55
C ASN A 226 0.87 -10.55 9.04
N LEU A 227 0.42 -10.29 7.81
CA LEU A 227 -0.76 -10.96 7.25
C LEU A 227 -0.56 -12.48 7.13
N PRO A 228 -1.58 -13.31 7.44
CA PRO A 228 -1.47 -14.77 7.41
C PRO A 228 -1.25 -15.32 5.99
N CYS A 229 -1.67 -14.59 4.95
CA CYS A 229 -1.56 -15.02 3.56
C CYS A 229 -0.14 -14.88 2.96
N ILE A 230 0.80 -14.22 3.64
CA ILE A 230 2.18 -14.05 3.14
C ILE A 230 2.95 -15.36 3.26
N LYS A 231 3.39 -15.89 2.12
CA LYS A 231 4.17 -17.15 2.06
C LYS A 231 5.66 -16.96 1.84
N ASN A 232 6.06 -16.09 0.90
CA ASN A 232 7.46 -15.96 0.45
C ASN A 232 7.90 -14.47 0.42
N PRO A 233 8.28 -13.90 1.57
CA PRO A 233 8.68 -12.49 1.66
C PRO A 233 10.18 -12.25 1.39
N THR A 234 10.91 -13.22 0.83
CA THR A 234 12.38 -13.18 0.74
C THR A 234 12.89 -11.85 0.18
N ASP A 235 12.39 -11.42 -0.96
CA ASP A 235 12.85 -10.17 -1.61
C ASP A 235 12.56 -8.91 -0.79
N ILE A 236 11.50 -8.92 0.03
CA ILE A 236 11.19 -7.83 0.95
C ILE A 236 12.27 -7.77 2.03
N TYR A 237 12.63 -8.91 2.61
CA TYR A 237 13.74 -8.97 3.57
C TYR A 237 15.06 -8.55 2.94
N LYS A 238 15.39 -9.05 1.72
CA LYS A 238 16.61 -8.63 1.00
C LYS A 238 16.75 -7.11 1.00
N TYR A 239 15.67 -6.41 0.66
CA TYR A 239 15.62 -4.96 0.69
C TYR A 239 15.70 -4.37 2.12
N LEU A 240 14.91 -4.88 3.07
CA LEU A 240 14.89 -4.37 4.45
C LEU A 240 16.27 -4.46 5.12
N PHE A 241 17.01 -5.56 4.92
CA PHE A 241 18.36 -5.76 5.44
C PHE A 241 19.34 -4.71 4.87
N VAL A 242 19.24 -4.41 3.57
CA VAL A 242 20.03 -3.35 2.94
C VAL A 242 19.67 -1.99 3.53
N VAL A 243 18.38 -1.66 3.70
CA VAL A 243 17.97 -0.38 4.31
C VAL A 243 18.44 -0.28 5.76
N ALA A 244 18.31 -1.35 6.55
CA ALA A 244 18.75 -1.40 7.94
C ALA A 244 20.25 -1.13 8.10
N THR A 245 21.07 -1.57 7.15
CA THR A 245 22.54 -1.47 7.22
C THR A 245 23.13 -0.26 6.47
N THR A 246 22.41 0.32 5.51
CA THR A 246 22.93 1.39 4.65
C THR A 246 22.22 2.73 4.79
N HIS A 247 20.94 2.74 5.18
CA HIS A 247 20.13 3.96 5.16
C HIS A 247 20.36 4.81 6.41
N LYS A 248 20.54 6.12 6.23
CA LYS A 248 20.90 7.03 7.32
C LYS A 248 19.79 7.16 8.36
N THR A 249 18.58 7.49 7.94
CA THR A 249 17.45 7.80 8.84
C THR A 249 16.58 6.57 9.12
N MET A 250 16.18 5.86 8.06
CA MET A 250 15.28 4.69 8.15
C MET A 250 15.90 3.40 8.70
N SER A 251 17.19 3.37 9.06
CA SER A 251 17.83 2.12 9.51
C SER A 251 17.18 1.53 10.76
N ASN A 252 16.82 2.36 11.74
CA ASN A 252 16.14 1.92 12.97
C ASN A 252 14.76 1.32 12.66
N ALA A 253 13.97 2.03 11.84
CA ALA A 253 12.64 1.60 11.47
C ALA A 253 12.70 0.27 10.68
N ALA A 254 13.61 0.14 9.71
CA ALA A 254 13.79 -1.10 8.96
C ALA A 254 14.25 -2.26 9.87
N SER A 255 15.19 -2.00 10.78
CA SER A 255 15.62 -3.00 11.77
C SER A 255 14.46 -3.46 12.65
N TYR A 256 13.62 -2.52 13.11
CA TYR A 256 12.42 -2.85 13.88
C TYR A 256 11.47 -3.75 13.09
N VAL A 257 11.17 -3.42 11.83
CA VAL A 257 10.33 -4.27 10.98
C VAL A 257 10.91 -5.68 10.86
N ILE A 258 12.22 -5.81 10.63
CA ILE A 258 12.90 -7.11 10.56
C ILE A 258 12.70 -7.88 11.87
N LEU A 259 13.10 -7.29 13.00
CA LEU A 259 13.08 -7.96 14.31
C LEU A 259 11.69 -8.45 14.69
N GLN A 260 10.65 -7.69 14.36
CA GLN A 260 9.27 -8.05 14.72
C GLN A 260 8.64 -9.10 13.80
N THR A 261 9.12 -9.24 12.55
CA THR A 261 8.45 -10.09 11.54
C THR A 261 9.28 -11.31 11.14
N PHE A 262 10.61 -11.24 11.25
CA PHE A 262 11.54 -12.28 10.78
C PHE A 262 11.29 -13.66 11.40
N PRO A 263 11.00 -13.80 12.72
CA PRO A 263 10.74 -15.11 13.33
C PRO A 263 9.64 -15.92 12.63
N LYS A 264 8.61 -15.25 12.11
CA LYS A 264 7.51 -15.89 11.37
C LYS A 264 7.98 -16.63 10.11
N PHE A 265 9.11 -16.23 9.54
CA PHE A 265 9.62 -16.73 8.26
C PHE A 265 10.98 -17.43 8.39
N GLU A 266 11.47 -17.67 9.60
CA GLU A 266 12.82 -18.20 9.85
C GLU A 266 13.09 -19.57 9.19
N GLN A 267 12.04 -20.37 9.00
CA GLN A 267 12.12 -21.71 8.41
C GLN A 267 12.11 -21.70 6.87
N LYS A 268 11.99 -20.52 6.25
CA LYS A 268 11.99 -20.40 4.79
C LYS A 268 13.41 -20.57 4.25
N THR A 269 13.67 -21.68 3.57
CA THR A 269 15.00 -22.06 3.06
C THR A 269 15.67 -20.94 2.25
N GLU A 270 14.94 -20.31 1.32
CA GLU A 270 15.52 -19.22 0.50
C GLU A 270 15.94 -18.01 1.35
N LEU A 271 15.13 -17.66 2.35
CA LEU A 271 15.42 -16.58 3.28
C LEU A 271 16.61 -16.92 4.17
N LEU A 272 16.64 -18.14 4.73
CA LEU A 272 17.76 -18.65 5.51
C LEU A 272 19.07 -18.57 4.71
N THR A 273 19.12 -19.20 3.53
CA THR A 273 20.32 -19.22 2.69
C THR A 273 20.79 -17.81 2.34
N TRP A 274 19.88 -16.92 1.97
CA TRP A 274 20.24 -15.55 1.65
C TRP A 274 20.71 -14.77 2.88
N THR A 275 20.05 -14.91 4.03
CA THR A 275 20.42 -14.20 5.27
C THR A 275 21.78 -14.67 5.79
N THR A 276 22.09 -15.97 5.76
CA THR A 276 23.42 -16.48 6.11
C THR A 276 24.51 -15.87 5.24
N LEU A 277 24.29 -15.80 3.92
CA LEU A 277 25.21 -15.14 3.01
C LEU A 277 25.33 -13.63 3.29
N PHE A 278 24.22 -12.96 3.58
CA PHE A 278 24.20 -11.54 3.92
C PHE A 278 24.97 -11.24 5.21
N VAL A 279 24.84 -12.10 6.23
CA VAL A 279 25.61 -12.01 7.48
C VAL A 279 27.10 -12.10 7.16
N LYS A 280 27.54 -13.14 6.44
CA LYS A 280 28.94 -13.31 6.01
C LYS A 280 29.46 -12.07 5.28
N ARG A 281 28.77 -11.62 4.22
CA ARG A 281 29.14 -10.41 3.46
C ARG A 281 29.19 -9.15 4.32
N SER A 282 28.32 -9.03 5.31
CA SER A 282 28.29 -7.89 6.22
C SER A 282 29.51 -7.85 7.14
N PHE A 283 29.99 -9.00 7.63
CA PHE A 283 31.22 -9.07 8.41
C PHE A 283 32.47 -8.84 7.54
N GLN A 284 32.51 -9.35 6.30
CA GLN A 284 33.59 -8.99 5.35
C GLN A 284 33.62 -7.48 5.08
N PHE A 285 32.44 -6.86 4.93
CA PHE A 285 32.36 -5.41 4.77
C PHE A 285 32.99 -4.68 5.97
N ILE A 286 32.72 -5.12 7.20
CA ILE A 286 33.33 -4.51 8.41
C ILE A 286 34.86 -4.68 8.35
N ALA A 287 35.36 -5.87 8.02
CA ALA A 287 36.80 -6.15 7.91
C ALA A 287 37.49 -5.25 6.86
N PHE A 288 36.95 -5.19 5.64
CA PHE A 288 37.52 -4.37 4.57
C PHE A 288 37.35 -2.85 4.83
N ALA A 289 36.28 -2.45 5.51
CA ALA A 289 36.09 -1.07 5.96
C ALA A 289 37.18 -0.64 6.95
N ASP A 290 37.55 -1.54 7.87
CA ASP A 290 38.63 -1.36 8.83
C ASP A 290 39.98 -1.20 8.13
N LEU A 291 40.32 -2.14 7.24
CA LEU A 291 41.57 -2.15 6.48
C LEU A 291 41.70 -0.94 5.53
N LYS A 292 40.60 -0.34 5.06
CA LYS A 292 40.60 0.91 4.30
C LYS A 292 40.58 2.17 5.19
N ASN A 293 41.38 2.20 6.25
CA ASN A 293 41.48 3.32 7.20
C ASN A 293 40.12 3.68 7.85
N HIS A 294 39.39 2.67 8.34
CA HIS A 294 38.07 2.85 8.98
C HIS A 294 37.05 3.63 8.12
N LYS A 295 37.09 3.47 6.80
CA LYS A 295 36.07 4.05 5.91
C LYS A 295 34.72 3.40 6.18
N TYR A 296 33.65 4.18 6.11
CA TYR A 296 32.27 3.71 6.33
C TYR A 296 31.95 3.20 7.75
N THR A 297 32.64 3.68 8.78
CA THR A 297 32.37 3.39 10.21
C THR A 297 30.90 3.38 10.59
N ARG A 298 30.11 4.35 10.10
CA ARG A 298 28.65 4.37 10.33
C ARG A 298 27.96 3.09 9.84
N LYS A 299 28.25 2.63 8.61
CA LYS A 299 27.64 1.41 8.08
C LYS A 299 28.06 0.20 8.91
N ALA A 300 29.34 0.11 9.28
CA ALA A 300 29.84 -0.95 10.18
C ALA A 300 29.08 -0.96 11.52
N PHE A 301 28.83 0.22 12.12
CA PHE A 301 28.03 0.34 13.34
C PHE A 301 26.57 -0.09 13.14
N LEU A 302 25.94 0.29 12.01
CA LEU A 302 24.57 -0.12 11.69
C LEU A 302 24.46 -1.64 11.54
N ILE A 303 25.42 -2.27 10.87
CA ILE A 303 25.51 -3.73 10.71
C ILE A 303 25.64 -4.41 12.08
N ARG A 304 26.63 -3.98 12.88
CA ARG A 304 26.87 -4.53 14.21
C ARG A 304 25.60 -4.46 15.06
N ARG A 305 24.97 -3.29 15.11
CA ARG A 305 23.75 -3.05 15.89
C ARG A 305 22.56 -3.88 15.38
N LEU A 306 22.43 -4.09 14.07
CA LEU A 306 21.39 -4.96 13.52
C LEU A 306 21.57 -6.39 14.06
N PHE A 307 22.77 -6.96 13.95
CA PHE A 307 23.03 -8.33 14.38
C PHE A 307 23.03 -8.51 15.91
N GLU A 308 23.51 -7.53 16.68
CA GLU A 308 23.34 -7.50 18.14
C GLU A 308 21.86 -7.61 18.54
N ASN A 309 20.96 -6.97 17.79
CA ASN A 309 19.53 -7.09 18.05
C ASN A 309 18.93 -8.39 17.52
N MET A 310 19.41 -8.90 16.39
CA MET A 310 18.91 -10.16 15.83
C MET A 310 19.29 -11.37 16.69
N LEU A 311 20.42 -11.33 17.40
CA LEU A 311 20.77 -12.37 18.38
C LEU A 311 19.70 -12.53 19.48
N LYS A 312 18.97 -11.46 19.81
CA LYS A 312 17.87 -11.50 20.80
C LYS A 312 16.66 -12.29 20.31
N LEU A 313 16.58 -12.63 19.02
CA LEU A 313 15.51 -13.45 18.46
C LEU A 313 15.66 -14.94 18.82
N ASN A 314 16.83 -15.36 19.32
CA ASN A 314 17.13 -16.75 19.70
C ASN A 314 16.91 -17.78 18.57
N ILE A 315 17.25 -17.40 17.33
CA ILE A 315 17.16 -18.28 16.16
C ILE A 315 18.50 -19.00 16.00
N ASN A 316 18.53 -20.31 16.23
CA ASN A 316 19.78 -21.10 16.35
C ASN A 316 20.74 -20.90 15.17
N TRP A 317 20.28 -21.16 13.94
CA TRP A 317 21.12 -21.07 12.73
C TRP A 317 21.64 -19.65 12.47
N LEU A 318 20.86 -18.64 12.87
CA LEU A 318 21.23 -17.23 12.68
C LEU A 318 22.28 -16.82 13.72
N THR A 319 22.10 -17.25 14.96
CA THR A 319 23.07 -17.07 16.04
C THR A 319 24.40 -17.71 15.68
N GLU A 320 24.38 -18.94 15.17
CA GLU A 320 25.56 -19.64 14.65
C GLU A 320 26.22 -18.84 13.53
N ALA A 321 25.49 -18.47 12.47
CA ALA A 321 26.03 -17.70 11.35
C ALA A 321 26.69 -16.37 11.78
N ILE A 322 26.07 -15.65 12.72
CA ILE A 322 26.59 -14.38 13.25
C ILE A 322 27.85 -14.63 14.09
N ASN A 323 27.82 -15.59 15.01
CA ASN A 323 28.93 -15.85 15.92
C ASN A 323 30.14 -16.47 15.19
N THR A 324 29.95 -17.37 14.23
CA THR A 324 31.02 -17.92 13.38
C THR A 324 31.69 -16.82 12.55
N SER A 325 30.90 -15.92 11.95
CA SER A 325 31.43 -14.79 11.17
C SER A 325 32.24 -13.83 12.06
N ALA A 326 31.75 -13.53 13.26
CA ALA A 326 32.46 -12.67 14.22
C ALA A 326 33.73 -13.34 14.76
N SER A 327 33.66 -14.62 15.14
CA SER A 327 34.79 -15.40 15.67
C SER A 327 35.90 -15.54 14.64
N THR A 328 35.56 -15.68 13.36
CA THR A 328 36.57 -15.75 12.30
C THR A 328 37.35 -14.43 12.19
N LEU A 329 36.69 -13.27 12.20
CA LEU A 329 37.42 -11.99 12.18
C LEU A 329 38.34 -11.80 13.38
N LEU A 330 37.90 -12.24 14.57
CA LEU A 330 38.70 -12.16 15.78
C LEU A 330 39.89 -13.11 15.76
N SER A 331 39.75 -14.29 15.16
CA SER A 331 40.87 -15.22 14.94
C SER A 331 41.98 -14.63 14.06
N MET A 332 41.64 -13.65 13.22
CA MET A 332 42.58 -12.88 12.40
C MET A 332 43.17 -11.67 13.15
N ASN A 333 42.94 -11.55 14.47
CA ASN A 333 43.27 -10.38 15.30
C ASN A 333 42.64 -9.07 14.79
N MET A 334 41.53 -9.14 14.06
CA MET A 334 40.83 -7.95 13.56
C MET A 334 39.70 -7.54 14.50
N LEU A 335 39.47 -6.23 14.62
CA LEU A 335 38.24 -5.66 15.21
C LEU A 335 37.94 -6.13 16.65
N VAL A 336 38.97 -6.45 17.43
CA VAL A 336 38.87 -6.99 18.81
C VAL A 336 37.99 -6.11 19.70
N ASP A 337 38.25 -4.80 19.74
CA ASP A 337 37.46 -3.87 20.57
C ASP A 337 36.03 -3.66 20.04
N PHE A 338 35.83 -3.81 18.73
CA PHE A 338 34.56 -3.54 18.08
C PHE A 338 33.56 -4.70 18.23
N LEU A 339 34.06 -5.94 18.22
CA LEU A 339 33.27 -7.18 18.25
C LEU A 339 33.39 -7.97 19.57
N GLY A 340 34.54 -7.91 20.24
CA GLY A 340 34.95 -8.81 21.32
C GLY A 340 34.00 -8.93 22.51
N ASN A 341 33.27 -7.87 22.84
CA ASN A 341 32.35 -7.84 23.98
C ASN A 341 30.86 -7.91 23.57
N LYS A 342 30.59 -8.13 22.28
CA LYS A 342 29.24 -7.99 21.70
C LYS A 342 28.67 -9.28 21.14
N PHE A 343 29.52 -10.24 20.81
CA PHE A 343 29.14 -11.53 20.26
C PHE A 343 29.67 -12.64 21.17
N ILE A 344 28.99 -13.80 21.17
CA ILE A 344 29.51 -14.98 21.87
C ILE A 344 30.60 -15.55 20.98
N ILE A 345 31.83 -15.52 21.47
CA ILE A 345 33.01 -15.88 20.68
C ILE A 345 33.51 -17.23 21.19
N ASP A 346 33.37 -18.23 20.34
CA ASP A 346 34.09 -19.50 20.49
C ASP A 346 35.07 -19.59 19.32
N CYS A 347 36.36 -19.40 19.60
CA CYS A 347 37.42 -19.43 18.59
C CYS A 347 37.60 -20.82 17.95
N LYS A 348 36.77 -21.82 18.29
CA LYS A 348 36.77 -23.14 17.67
C LYS A 348 35.89 -23.21 16.41
N ASP A 349 34.88 -22.34 16.29
CA ASP A 349 33.94 -22.34 15.17
C ASP A 349 34.29 -21.21 14.18
N ILE A 350 35.31 -21.47 13.35
CA ILE A 350 35.84 -20.54 12.34
C ILE A 350 35.46 -21.03 10.93
N ASP A 351 35.04 -20.12 10.05
CA ASP A 351 34.87 -20.38 8.62
C ASP A 351 36.20 -20.09 7.89
N GLU A 352 37.01 -21.14 7.69
CA GLU A 352 38.31 -21.02 7.01
C GLU A 352 38.18 -20.46 5.58
N LYS A 353 37.09 -20.75 4.87
CA LYS A 353 36.88 -20.17 3.52
C LYS A 353 36.63 -18.67 3.60
N PHE A 354 35.87 -18.22 4.61
CA PHE A 354 35.66 -16.79 4.85
C PHE A 354 36.95 -16.07 5.22
N LYS A 355 37.83 -16.71 6.02
CA LYS A 355 39.15 -16.20 6.34
C LYS A 355 40.03 -16.06 5.09
N GLU A 356 40.13 -17.13 4.30
CA GLU A 356 40.86 -17.13 3.03
C GLU A 356 40.35 -16.03 2.10
N GLU A 357 39.03 -15.90 1.92
CA GLU A 357 38.41 -14.83 1.12
C GLU A 357 38.87 -13.43 1.55
N ILE A 358 39.04 -13.16 2.85
CA ILE A 358 39.48 -11.85 3.34
C ILE A 358 40.97 -11.63 3.06
N GLU A 359 41.80 -12.64 3.30
CA GLU A 359 43.27 -12.56 3.12
C GLU A 359 43.67 -12.42 1.65
N THR A 360 42.94 -13.08 0.73
CA THR A 360 43.28 -13.08 -0.70
C THR A 360 42.67 -11.90 -1.48
N THR A 361 41.67 -11.20 -0.92
CA THR A 361 40.95 -10.17 -1.67
C THR A 361 41.77 -8.87 -1.79
N PRO A 362 42.07 -8.38 -3.02
CA PRO A 362 42.81 -7.14 -3.22
C PRO A 362 41.94 -5.93 -2.86
N ILE A 363 42.25 -5.32 -1.72
CA ILE A 363 41.45 -4.29 -1.07
C ILE A 363 41.26 -3.08 -1.99
N GLU A 364 42.29 -2.67 -2.75
CA GLU A 364 42.26 -1.47 -3.60
C GLU A 364 41.14 -1.52 -4.64
N LYS A 365 40.84 -2.71 -5.17
CA LYS A 365 39.86 -2.92 -6.24
C LYS A 365 38.42 -3.06 -5.73
N LEU A 366 38.22 -3.15 -4.41
CA LEU A 366 36.93 -3.48 -3.82
C LEU A 366 35.98 -2.27 -3.73
N ASP A 367 34.81 -2.39 -4.36
CA ASP A 367 33.72 -1.41 -4.26
C ASP A 367 32.88 -1.64 -2.99
N LEU A 368 33.41 -1.15 -1.87
CA LEU A 368 32.72 -1.20 -0.57
C LEU A 368 31.34 -0.54 -0.60
N LYS A 369 31.12 0.45 -1.47
CA LYS A 369 29.87 1.22 -1.46
C LYS A 369 28.69 0.30 -1.79
N ASN A 370 28.88 -0.60 -2.75
CA ASN A 370 27.85 -1.46 -3.34
C ASN A 370 27.94 -2.94 -2.88
N MET A 371 28.91 -3.29 -2.04
CA MET A 371 29.12 -4.66 -1.55
C MET A 371 27.88 -5.29 -0.91
N LEU A 372 27.08 -4.51 -0.17
CA LEU A 372 25.88 -5.01 0.51
C LEU A 372 24.62 -4.92 -0.35
N THR A 373 24.64 -4.15 -1.44
CA THR A 373 23.52 -4.05 -2.37
C THR A 373 23.50 -5.21 -3.36
N ASN A 374 24.67 -5.75 -3.72
CA ASN A 374 24.84 -6.85 -4.68
C ASN A 374 25.54 -8.05 -4.03
N VAL A 375 24.90 -8.63 -3.00
CA VAL A 375 25.42 -9.72 -2.15
C VAL A 375 25.99 -10.91 -2.96
N LYS A 376 25.45 -11.17 -4.16
CA LYS A 376 25.90 -12.24 -5.07
C LYS A 376 27.06 -11.84 -6.00
N ASP A 377 27.19 -10.56 -6.36
CA ASP A 377 28.05 -10.13 -7.48
C ASP A 377 29.33 -9.39 -7.05
N THR A 378 29.53 -9.15 -5.74
CA THR A 378 30.57 -8.20 -5.25
C THR A 378 31.86 -8.81 -4.73
N LEU A 379 32.04 -10.12 -4.83
CA LEU A 379 33.39 -10.70 -4.85
C LEU A 379 33.51 -11.53 -6.12
N PRO A 380 34.64 -11.47 -6.85
CA PRO A 380 34.92 -12.50 -7.83
C PRO A 380 34.90 -13.82 -7.06
N LEU A 381 33.97 -14.71 -7.40
CA LEU A 381 34.23 -16.13 -7.24
C LEU A 381 35.60 -16.32 -7.88
N ILE A 382 36.56 -16.80 -7.10
CA ILE A 382 37.86 -17.22 -7.62
C ILE A 382 37.52 -18.23 -8.73
N GLU A 383 37.58 -17.78 -9.98
CA GLU A 383 37.56 -18.67 -11.12
C GLU A 383 38.80 -19.53 -10.95
N ASP A 384 38.56 -20.84 -10.77
CA ASP A 384 39.59 -21.85 -10.76
C ASP A 384 40.58 -21.56 -11.88
N LEU A 385 41.86 -21.51 -11.50
CA LEU A 385 43.00 -21.64 -12.38
C LEU A 385 42.83 -22.92 -13.21
N THR A 386 42.16 -22.80 -14.35
CA THR A 386 42.18 -23.77 -15.42
C THR A 386 42.60 -23.06 -16.70
N GLU A 387 43.58 -23.67 -17.34
CA GLU A 387 44.39 -23.19 -18.46
C GLU A 387 43.60 -22.67 -19.68
N PRO A 388 44.24 -21.83 -20.52
CA PRO A 388 43.58 -21.15 -21.62
C PRO A 388 43.21 -22.16 -22.71
N THR A 389 41.92 -22.30 -22.99
CA THR A 389 41.47 -23.06 -24.16
C THR A 389 40.58 -22.20 -25.05
N LYS A 390 41.20 -21.71 -26.13
CA LYS A 390 40.69 -21.43 -27.48
C LYS A 390 39.47 -20.49 -27.63
N GLU A 391 39.78 -19.38 -28.30
CA GLU A 391 38.93 -18.58 -29.18
C GLU A 391 37.70 -19.32 -29.73
N ILE A 392 36.51 -18.79 -29.44
CA ILE A 392 35.36 -18.90 -30.34
C ILE A 392 34.74 -17.51 -30.49
N GLU A 393 34.65 -17.11 -31.75
CA GLU A 393 34.21 -15.82 -32.26
C GLU A 393 32.77 -15.45 -31.85
N THR A 394 32.66 -14.25 -31.29
CA THR A 394 31.66 -13.20 -31.52
C THR A 394 30.39 -13.50 -32.34
N ARG A 395 29.23 -13.22 -31.72
CA ARG A 395 28.11 -12.51 -32.37
C ARG A 395 27.57 -11.41 -31.44
N PRO A 396 27.32 -10.18 -31.93
CA PRO A 396 27.06 -9.03 -31.07
C PRO A 396 25.58 -8.91 -30.69
N ALA A 397 25.35 -8.65 -29.39
CA ALA A 397 24.08 -8.17 -28.86
C ALA A 397 23.85 -6.69 -29.25
N THR A 398 22.61 -6.37 -29.57
CA THR A 398 22.09 -5.05 -29.93
C THR A 398 22.49 -3.96 -28.93
N GLN A 399 23.25 -2.97 -29.42
CA GLN A 399 23.67 -1.80 -28.68
C GLN A 399 22.48 -0.90 -28.29
N SER A 400 22.31 -0.66 -27.00
CA SER A 400 21.50 0.42 -26.47
C SER A 400 22.11 1.78 -26.84
N ARG A 401 21.40 2.55 -27.68
CA ARG A 401 21.82 3.86 -28.18
C ARG A 401 21.89 4.88 -27.03
N LYS A 402 22.99 5.65 -26.96
CA LYS A 402 23.12 6.78 -26.02
C LYS A 402 22.10 7.88 -26.38
N PRO A 403 21.49 8.56 -25.38
CA PRO A 403 20.48 9.60 -25.63
C PRO A 403 21.07 10.77 -26.40
N THR A 404 20.27 11.34 -27.29
CA THR A 404 20.67 12.51 -28.08
C THR A 404 20.63 13.80 -27.25
N VAL A 405 21.37 14.81 -27.69
CA VAL A 405 21.41 16.14 -27.05
C VAL A 405 20.02 16.80 -26.99
N ALA A 406 19.11 16.45 -27.91
CA ALA A 406 17.71 16.85 -27.89
C ALA A 406 16.94 16.23 -26.70
N GLU A 407 17.15 14.93 -26.42
CA GLU A 407 16.56 14.24 -25.27
C GLU A 407 17.11 14.77 -23.93
N MET A 408 18.40 15.11 -23.88
CA MET A 408 18.98 15.75 -22.69
C MET A 408 18.41 17.16 -22.44
N ARG A 409 18.15 17.94 -23.50
CA ARG A 409 17.52 19.26 -23.38
C ARG A 409 16.04 19.18 -22.96
N ALA A 410 15.31 18.13 -23.35
CA ALA A 410 13.94 17.90 -22.90
C ALA A 410 13.87 17.55 -21.40
N ARG A 411 14.85 16.77 -20.90
CA ARG A 411 14.97 16.40 -19.48
C ARG A 411 15.38 17.55 -18.55
N LEU A 412 16.06 18.58 -19.07
CA LEU A 412 16.43 19.76 -18.30
C LEU A 412 15.28 20.78 -18.19
N ARG A 413 14.33 20.80 -19.13
CA ARG A 413 13.15 21.68 -19.08
C ARG A 413 12.08 21.23 -18.09
N THR A 414 12.07 19.95 -17.70
CA THR A 414 11.13 19.40 -16.70
C THR A 414 11.58 19.60 -15.25
N LYS A 415 12.84 19.95 -15.01
CA LYS A 415 13.39 20.11 -13.64
C LYS A 415 13.42 21.55 -13.11
N SER A 416 13.01 22.55 -13.89
CA SER A 416 13.15 23.98 -13.55
C SER A 416 11.86 24.70 -13.13
N ARG A 417 10.79 23.99 -12.74
CA ARG A 417 9.61 24.57 -12.09
C ARG A 417 9.30 23.88 -10.77
N GLY A 418 9.71 24.49 -9.67
CA GLY A 418 9.39 24.07 -8.30
C GLY A 418 10.25 24.77 -7.27
N ARG A 419 9.69 25.81 -6.65
CA ARG A 419 10.35 26.90 -5.90
C ARG A 419 10.53 26.54 -4.42
N LYS A 420 11.55 27.17 -3.81
CA LYS A 420 11.93 27.19 -2.39
C LYS A 420 10.80 27.69 -1.47
N THR A 421 10.61 27.05 -0.32
CA THR A 421 10.31 27.66 0.99
C THR A 421 10.67 26.70 2.14
N SER A 422 11.29 27.26 3.18
CA SER A 422 11.53 26.76 4.55
C SER A 422 11.76 28.02 5.41
N PRO A 423 11.71 28.01 6.77
CA PRO A 423 11.50 26.89 7.71
C PRO A 423 10.63 27.22 8.97
N ASN A 424 10.60 26.23 9.88
CA ASN A 424 10.34 26.26 11.35
C ASN A 424 8.94 25.87 11.87
N GLN A 425 8.82 24.69 12.49
CA GLN A 425 8.94 24.53 13.95
C GLN A 425 9.10 23.05 14.33
N SER A 426 9.84 22.86 15.42
CA SER A 426 10.28 21.60 16.03
C SER A 426 9.18 20.95 16.85
N ASP A 427 9.03 19.63 16.73
CA ASP A 427 8.63 18.78 17.87
C ASP A 427 9.36 17.44 17.78
N THR A 428 10.26 17.23 18.73
CA THR A 428 10.99 15.98 18.94
C THR A 428 10.05 14.96 19.58
N THR A 429 9.35 14.21 18.74
CA THR A 429 8.72 12.94 19.14
C THR A 429 9.58 11.82 18.54
N THR A 430 10.01 10.86 19.35
CA THR A 430 10.87 9.77 18.86
C THR A 430 10.13 8.90 17.84
N ASP A 431 10.80 8.50 16.75
CA ASP A 431 10.23 7.70 15.64
C ASP A 431 9.54 6.39 16.09
N ILE A 432 9.87 5.91 17.29
CA ILE A 432 9.28 4.74 17.94
C ILE A 432 7.87 5.04 18.48
N GLU A 433 7.64 6.24 19.03
CA GLU A 433 6.32 6.63 19.54
C GLU A 433 5.30 6.82 18.42
N MET A 434 5.72 7.28 17.24
CA MET A 434 4.83 7.41 16.08
C MET A 434 4.36 6.04 15.55
N LEU A 435 5.18 4.99 15.68
CA LEU A 435 4.81 3.63 15.31
C LEU A 435 3.91 2.96 16.37
N LEU A 436 4.11 3.29 17.66
CA LEU A 436 3.30 2.79 18.77
C LEU A 436 1.91 3.45 18.88
N LYS A 437 1.73 4.67 18.35
CA LYS A 437 0.46 5.43 18.42
C LYS A 437 -0.55 5.16 17.28
N MET A 438 -0.32 4.16 16.42
CA MET A 438 -1.33 3.75 15.43
C MET A 438 -2.35 2.78 16.05
N PRO A 439 -3.65 3.14 16.17
CA PRO A 439 -4.64 2.24 16.75
C PRO A 439 -4.83 1.01 15.85
N GLY A 440 -4.78 -0.17 16.46
CA GLY A 440 -4.82 -1.44 15.76
C GLY A 440 -4.50 -2.65 16.64
N GLN A 441 -5.13 -2.74 17.81
CA GLN A 441 -5.40 -4.04 18.44
C GLN A 441 -6.81 -4.00 19.03
N PRO A 442 -7.64 -5.04 18.80
CA PRO A 442 -8.85 -5.22 19.58
C PRO A 442 -8.44 -5.57 21.01
N SER A 443 -8.85 -4.75 21.97
CA SER A 443 -8.79 -5.10 23.39
C SER A 443 -9.64 -6.35 23.60
N LYS A 444 -9.01 -7.46 24.00
CA LYS A 444 -9.73 -8.61 24.56
C LYS A 444 -10.40 -8.13 25.85
N GLU A 445 -11.72 -8.15 25.88
CA GLU A 445 -12.49 -8.04 27.12
C GLU A 445 -12.05 -9.17 28.06
N ILE A 446 -11.59 -8.78 29.24
CA ILE A 446 -11.37 -9.70 30.35
C ILE A 446 -12.75 -9.95 30.96
N ASN A 447 -13.30 -11.13 30.74
CA ASN A 447 -14.51 -11.61 31.44
C ASN A 447 -14.19 -11.76 32.93
N THR A 448 -14.54 -10.77 33.73
CA THR A 448 -14.72 -10.94 35.18
C THR A 448 -16.08 -11.61 35.44
N PRO A 449 -16.14 -12.69 36.24
CA PRO A 449 -17.41 -13.29 36.62
C PRO A 449 -18.21 -12.37 37.56
N PRO A 450 -19.55 -12.42 37.53
CA PRO A 450 -20.39 -11.57 38.35
C PRO A 450 -20.29 -11.96 39.84
N PRO A 451 -20.38 -10.98 40.77
CA PRO A 451 -20.34 -11.26 42.20
C PRO A 451 -21.62 -11.97 42.66
N GLU A 452 -21.43 -12.94 43.55
CA GLU A 452 -22.47 -13.66 44.27
C GLU A 452 -23.36 -12.70 45.05
N ILE A 453 -24.67 -12.84 44.87
CA ILE A 453 -25.70 -12.21 45.69
C ILE A 453 -25.79 -13.03 46.97
N THR A 454 -25.27 -12.50 48.09
CA THR A 454 -25.66 -12.94 49.43
C THR A 454 -26.88 -12.12 49.88
N GLU A 455 -28.03 -12.78 49.92
CA GLU A 455 -29.20 -12.36 50.71
C GLU A 455 -28.81 -12.23 52.18
N ILE A 456 -29.03 -11.07 52.83
CA ILE A 456 -29.36 -10.97 54.26
C ILE A 456 -30.16 -9.67 54.51
N TYR A 457 -31.43 -9.84 54.93
CA TYR A 457 -32.45 -8.94 55.52
C TYR A 457 -32.94 -7.69 54.79
#